data_AF-A0A662V1L9-F1
#
_entry.id   AF-A0A662V1L9-F1
#
_cell.length_a   1.000
_cell.length_b   1.000
_cell.length_c   1.000
_cell.angle_alpha   90.00
_cell.angle_beta   90.00
_cell.angle_gamma   90.00
#
_symmetry.space_group_name_H-M   'P 1'
#
loop_
_entity.id
_entity.type
_entity.pdbx_description
1 polymer ?
#
loop_
_entity_poly.entity_id
_entity_poly.type
_entity_poly.pdbx_seq_one_letter_code
_entity_poly.pdbx_strand_id
1 'polypeptide(L)'
;MYISISGRILNKLSKSKSKHLLWWPTALFSLRECRPGDIFITDCYIHKIANSIKARLLLTIKVGKHVRVLESPPINAPHAPRYGCTCEEYSRALTKLWDQISGRDEQRVGQEDKSWREAISPERLALAHVLSPVKWIIGPMENLPLSIAPDIANTLLHDMLKYLCVDKEVKFDAWRQVYTLLVLDLEKKHAEVVIGSKKYRNKVIERYIFGNPNVYSDVENILRK
;
A
#
# COMPACT_ATOMS: atom_id res chain seq x y z
N MET A 1 18.45 1.63 8.08
CA MET A 1 17.47 0.80 8.83
C MET A 1 16.62 -0.01 7.88
N TYR A 2 16.54 -1.32 8.12
CA TYR A 2 15.93 -2.32 7.24
C TYR A 2 15.06 -3.26 8.05
N ILE A 3 13.91 -3.67 7.51
CA ILE A 3 13.15 -4.77 8.09
C ILE A 3 13.96 -6.07 7.93
N SER A 4 14.11 -6.80 9.03
CA SER A 4 14.83 -8.07 9.05
C SER A 4 14.19 -9.12 8.14
N ILE A 5 15.03 -10.00 7.60
CA ILE A 5 14.62 -11.11 6.73
C ILE A 5 15.29 -12.37 7.25
N SER A 6 14.57 -13.48 7.28
CA SER A 6 15.13 -14.75 7.75
C SER A 6 16.18 -15.29 6.77
N GLY A 7 17.24 -15.91 7.29
CA GLY A 7 18.29 -16.53 6.48
C GLY A 7 17.74 -17.53 5.45
N ARG A 8 16.66 -18.25 5.79
CA ARG A 8 15.98 -19.17 4.87
C ARG A 8 15.39 -18.45 3.65
N ILE A 9 14.79 -17.27 3.83
CA ILE A 9 14.28 -16.48 2.69
C ILE A 9 15.43 -15.89 1.90
N LEU A 10 16.43 -15.31 2.57
CA LEU A 10 17.60 -14.71 1.92
C LEU A 10 18.29 -15.72 0.99
N ASN A 11 18.53 -16.95 1.47
CA ASN A 11 19.12 -18.03 0.68
C ASN A 11 18.27 -18.46 -0.53
N LYS A 12 16.94 -18.31 -0.48
CA LYS A 12 16.07 -18.56 -1.63
C LYS A 12 16.13 -17.43 -2.65
N LEU A 13 16.18 -16.18 -2.17
CA LEU A 13 16.23 -15.00 -3.03
C LEU A 13 17.56 -14.89 -3.76
N SER A 14 18.69 -15.17 -3.09
CA SER A 14 20.02 -15.13 -3.71
C SER A 14 20.22 -16.12 -4.86
N LYS A 15 19.43 -17.21 -4.87
CA LYS A 15 19.45 -18.22 -5.93
C LYS A 15 18.51 -17.91 -7.10
N SER A 16 17.63 -16.92 -6.96
CA SER A 16 16.61 -16.63 -7.95
C SER A 16 17.13 -15.63 -8.98
N LYS A 17 17.27 -16.07 -10.24
CA LYS A 17 17.78 -15.22 -11.33
C LYS A 17 16.72 -14.36 -12.02
N SER A 18 15.45 -14.73 -11.93
CA SER A 18 14.34 -14.04 -12.60
C SER A 18 13.61 -13.02 -11.73
N LYS A 19 14.06 -12.82 -10.49
CA LYS A 19 13.43 -11.91 -9.54
C LYS A 19 14.33 -10.72 -9.31
N HIS A 20 13.75 -9.53 -9.41
CA HIS A 20 14.42 -8.29 -9.07
C HIS A 20 14.18 -7.98 -7.59
N LEU A 21 15.23 -7.58 -6.90
CA LEU A 21 15.18 -7.20 -5.49
C LEU A 21 15.29 -5.69 -5.39
N LEU A 22 14.46 -5.08 -4.55
CA LEU A 22 14.45 -3.63 -4.37
C LEU A 22 14.18 -3.28 -2.90
N TRP A 23 15.07 -2.49 -2.30
CA TRP A 23 14.83 -1.92 -0.99
C TRP A 23 13.83 -0.77 -1.11
N TRP A 24 12.62 -1.03 -0.63
CA TRP A 24 11.48 -0.15 -0.75
C TRP A 24 11.29 0.72 0.49
N PRO A 25 11.23 2.05 0.35
CA PRO A 25 11.10 2.95 1.49
C PRO A 25 9.72 2.84 2.10
N THR A 26 9.69 2.65 3.41
CA THR A 26 8.47 2.49 4.20
C THR A 26 8.62 3.19 5.55
N ALA A 27 7.51 3.44 6.22
CA ALA A 27 7.50 3.81 7.63
C ALA A 27 6.85 2.70 8.45
N LEU A 28 7.51 2.29 9.53
CA LEU A 28 7.02 1.37 10.55
C LEU A 28 6.47 2.20 11.72
N PHE A 29 5.24 1.97 12.11
CA PHE A 29 4.60 2.73 13.18
C PHE A 29 3.61 1.91 14.00
N SER A 30 3.24 2.43 15.17
CA SER A 30 2.16 1.93 16.01
C SER A 30 1.27 3.08 16.46
N LEU A 31 0.00 2.75 16.71
CA LEU A 31 -1.04 3.72 17.10
C LEU A 31 -1.38 3.55 18.58
N ARG A 32 -1.45 4.67 19.30
CA ARG A 32 -1.63 4.69 20.75
C ARG A 32 -2.99 4.21 21.21
N GLU A 33 -4.04 4.76 20.62
CA GLU A 33 -5.39 4.68 21.21
C GLU A 33 -6.24 3.58 20.58
N CYS A 34 -6.19 3.39 19.27
CA CYS A 34 -7.21 2.58 18.59
C CYS A 34 -6.82 1.15 18.29
N ARG A 35 -5.51 0.90 18.22
CA ARG A 35 -4.94 -0.43 18.00
C ARG A 35 -3.65 -0.60 18.81
N PRO A 36 -3.73 -0.47 20.15
CA PRO A 36 -2.54 -0.60 20.99
C PRO A 36 -1.88 -1.96 20.76
N GLY A 37 -0.58 -1.92 20.46
CA GLY A 37 0.24 -3.11 20.20
C GLY A 37 0.14 -3.69 18.79
N ASP A 38 -0.66 -3.11 17.89
CA ASP A 38 -0.54 -3.39 16.46
C ASP A 38 0.59 -2.57 15.84
N ILE A 39 1.29 -3.18 14.88
CA ILE A 39 2.36 -2.54 14.13
C ILE A 39 1.93 -2.47 12.67
N PHE A 40 2.19 -1.34 12.04
CA PHE A 40 1.86 -1.05 10.66
C PHE A 40 3.11 -0.71 9.88
N ILE A 41 3.09 -1.02 8.59
CA ILE A 41 4.00 -0.40 7.62
C ILE A 41 3.18 0.37 6.58
N THR A 42 3.72 1.48 6.10
CA THR A 42 3.14 2.24 5.00
C THR A 42 4.20 2.62 3.97
N ASP A 43 3.77 2.73 2.72
CA ASP A 43 4.59 3.17 1.60
C ASP A 43 5.04 4.63 1.74
N CYS A 44 6.32 4.86 1.41
CA CYS A 44 6.93 6.19 1.32
C CYS A 44 7.48 6.46 -0.08
N TYR A 45 6.77 6.06 -1.14
CA TYR A 45 7.24 6.21 -2.51
C TYR A 45 6.11 6.41 -3.51
N ILE A 46 5.28 5.37 -3.72
CA ILE A 46 4.20 5.37 -4.71
C ILE A 46 3.29 6.58 -4.55
N HIS A 47 2.85 6.91 -3.34
CA HIS A 47 1.83 7.94 -3.16
C HIS A 47 2.27 9.33 -3.69
N LYS A 48 3.57 9.67 -3.64
CA LYS A 48 4.08 10.93 -4.19
C LYS A 48 4.13 10.87 -5.72
N ILE A 49 4.70 9.80 -6.27
CA ILE A 49 4.88 9.66 -7.72
C ILE A 49 3.52 9.55 -8.43
N ALA A 50 2.59 8.79 -7.85
CA ALA A 50 1.23 8.65 -8.34
C ALA A 50 0.32 9.84 -7.96
N ASN A 51 0.82 10.80 -7.15
CA ASN A 51 0.04 11.89 -6.57
C ASN A 51 -1.32 11.43 -5.98
N SER A 52 -1.31 10.30 -5.28
CA SER A 52 -2.52 9.61 -4.83
C SER A 52 -2.55 9.49 -3.31
N ILE A 53 -3.41 10.30 -2.69
CA ILE A 53 -3.67 10.24 -1.24
C ILE A 53 -4.26 8.87 -0.87
N LYS A 54 -5.09 8.28 -1.73
CA LYS A 54 -5.65 6.94 -1.54
C LYS A 54 -4.57 5.87 -1.51
N ALA A 55 -3.53 5.98 -2.34
CA ALA A 55 -2.39 5.06 -2.30
C ALA A 55 -1.78 4.98 -0.90
N ARG A 56 -1.73 6.11 -0.18
CA ARG A 56 -1.19 6.14 1.17
C ARG A 56 -1.94 5.23 2.13
N LEU A 57 -3.27 5.29 2.09
CA LEU A 57 -4.11 4.43 2.93
C LEU A 57 -4.00 2.97 2.48
N LEU A 58 -4.16 2.71 1.17
CA LEU A 58 -4.19 1.34 0.62
C LEU A 58 -2.87 0.58 0.77
N LEU A 59 -1.76 1.30 0.82
CA LEU A 59 -0.42 0.73 1.02
C LEU A 59 -0.02 0.68 2.50
N THR A 60 -0.91 1.08 3.41
CA THR A 60 -0.76 0.86 4.84
C THR A 60 -1.25 -0.55 5.18
N ILE A 61 -0.36 -1.40 5.67
CA ILE A 61 -0.70 -2.78 6.05
C ILE A 61 -0.27 -3.07 7.48
N LYS A 62 -1.09 -3.85 8.18
CA LYS A 62 -0.74 -4.42 9.48
C LYS A 62 0.33 -5.50 9.31
N VAL A 63 1.33 -5.49 10.19
CA VAL A 63 2.42 -6.47 10.23
C VAL A 63 2.46 -7.16 11.60
N GLY A 64 3.23 -8.26 11.69
CA GLY A 64 3.34 -9.01 12.94
C GLY A 64 4.01 -8.21 14.06
N LYS A 65 3.69 -8.52 15.32
CA LYS A 65 4.21 -7.79 16.50
C LYS A 65 5.74 -7.87 16.70
N HIS A 66 6.42 -8.78 16.00
CA HIS A 66 7.86 -9.03 16.15
C HIS A 66 8.68 -8.61 14.92
N VAL A 67 8.36 -7.48 14.30
CA VAL A 67 9.21 -6.91 13.25
C VAL A 67 10.50 -6.41 13.87
N ARG A 68 11.60 -7.11 13.59
CA ARG A 68 12.96 -6.64 13.93
C ARG A 68 13.49 -5.73 12.83
N VAL A 69 14.14 -4.64 13.25
CA VAL A 69 14.84 -3.71 12.37
C VAL A 69 16.35 -3.93 12.48
N LEU A 70 17.05 -3.86 11.36
CA LEU A 70 18.49 -3.99 11.21
C LEU A 70 19.09 -2.65 10.78
N GLU A 71 20.34 -2.40 11.14
CA GLU A 71 21.05 -1.16 10.75
C GLU A 71 21.50 -1.22 9.30
N SER A 72 22.02 -2.37 8.87
CA SER A 72 22.52 -2.65 7.51
C SER A 72 21.60 -3.60 6.73
N PRO A 73 21.63 -3.55 5.37
CA PRO A 73 20.79 -4.40 4.54
C PRO A 73 21.32 -5.85 4.56
N PRO A 74 20.47 -6.86 4.83
CA PRO A 74 20.89 -8.26 4.84
C PRO A 74 21.15 -8.87 3.45
N ILE A 75 20.84 -8.14 2.37
CA ILE A 75 21.10 -8.54 0.99
C ILE A 75 21.39 -7.29 0.16
N ASN A 76 22.33 -7.40 -0.78
CA ASN A 76 22.62 -6.31 -1.71
C ASN A 76 21.48 -6.18 -2.72
N ALA A 77 20.90 -4.98 -2.80
CA ALA A 77 19.85 -4.62 -3.75
C ALA A 77 19.82 -3.08 -3.88
N PRO A 78 19.36 -2.54 -5.03
CA PRO A 78 19.15 -1.12 -5.18
C PRO A 78 18.11 -0.59 -4.18
N HIS A 79 18.14 0.72 -3.94
CA HIS A 79 17.23 1.39 -3.02
C HIS A 79 16.36 2.39 -3.79
N ALA A 80 15.06 2.34 -3.56
CA ALA A 80 14.19 3.42 -3.98
C ALA A 80 14.37 4.64 -3.05
N PRO A 81 14.37 5.87 -3.58
CA PRO A 81 14.49 7.09 -2.79
C PRO A 81 13.28 7.27 -1.87
N ARG A 82 13.46 7.88 -0.71
CA ARG A 82 12.36 8.15 0.24
C ARG A 82 11.61 9.40 -0.17
N TYR A 83 10.31 9.26 -0.43
CA TYR A 83 9.42 10.38 -0.70
C TYR A 83 8.26 10.41 0.29
N GLY A 84 8.08 11.52 0.98
CA GLY A 84 6.93 11.69 1.87
C GLY A 84 6.90 10.75 3.07
N CYS A 85 8.04 10.48 3.73
CA CYS A 85 8.13 9.45 4.77
C CYS A 85 8.02 9.99 6.21
N THR A 86 7.55 11.23 6.36
CA THR A 86 7.36 11.83 7.68
C THR A 86 5.99 11.49 8.25
N CYS A 87 5.91 11.44 9.59
CA CYS A 87 4.67 11.23 10.32
C CYS A 87 3.64 12.31 9.99
N GLU A 88 4.10 13.56 9.86
CA GLU A 88 3.25 14.71 9.55
C GLU A 88 2.62 14.60 8.16
N GLU A 89 3.42 14.29 7.13
CA GLU A 89 2.89 14.13 5.77
C GLU A 89 1.92 12.95 5.65
N TYR A 90 2.16 11.88 6.40
CA TYR A 90 1.24 10.75 6.46
C TYR A 90 -0.10 11.14 7.10
N SER A 91 -0.04 11.75 8.29
CA SER A 91 -1.23 12.18 9.05
C SER A 91 -2.06 13.17 8.24
N ARG A 92 -1.41 14.19 7.67
CA ARG A 92 -2.06 15.20 6.82
C ARG A 92 -2.74 14.58 5.61
N ALA A 93 -2.11 13.58 4.99
CA ALA A 93 -2.71 12.87 3.85
C ALA A 93 -3.98 12.11 4.27
N LEU A 94 -3.94 11.41 5.42
CA LEU A 94 -5.11 10.68 5.91
C LEU A 94 -6.25 11.61 6.32
N THR A 95 -5.97 12.69 7.06
CA THR A 95 -6.98 13.70 7.43
C THR A 95 -7.60 14.33 6.19
N LYS A 96 -6.79 14.71 5.19
CA LYS A 96 -7.31 15.22 3.92
C LYS A 96 -8.20 14.21 3.21
N LEU A 97 -7.87 12.91 3.26
CA LEU A 97 -8.72 11.88 2.68
C LEU A 97 -10.04 11.74 3.44
N TRP A 98 -9.99 11.79 4.76
CA TRP A 98 -11.17 11.80 5.64
C TRP A 98 -12.12 12.94 5.28
N ASP A 99 -11.62 14.18 5.24
CA ASP A 99 -12.45 15.34 4.91
C ASP A 99 -13.09 15.21 3.51
N GLN A 100 -12.34 14.68 2.54
CA GLN A 100 -12.81 14.48 1.16
C GLN A 100 -13.92 13.44 1.02
N ILE A 101 -13.97 12.43 1.90
CA ILE A 101 -14.99 11.38 1.84
C ILE A 101 -16.15 11.68 2.79
N SER A 102 -15.90 12.31 3.94
CA SER A 102 -16.93 12.71 4.90
C SER A 102 -17.74 13.92 4.42
N GLY A 103 -17.14 14.82 3.64
CA GLY A 103 -17.83 15.96 3.04
C GLY A 103 -18.69 15.64 1.80
N ARG A 104 -18.76 14.38 1.37
CA ARG A 104 -19.53 13.95 0.17
C ARG A 104 -20.94 13.44 0.47
N ASP A 105 -21.37 13.42 1.73
CA ASP A 105 -22.75 13.04 2.07
C ASP A 105 -23.82 14.02 1.53
N GLU A 106 -23.44 15.16 0.93
CA GLU A 106 -24.40 16.21 0.53
C GLU A 106 -24.49 16.58 -0.97
N GLN A 107 -23.72 15.99 -1.90
CA GLN A 107 -23.85 16.34 -3.33
C GLN A 107 -24.02 15.13 -4.24
N ARG A 108 -25.29 14.78 -4.45
CA ARG A 108 -25.77 13.85 -5.48
C ARG A 108 -25.82 14.56 -6.83
N VAL A 109 -25.10 14.05 -7.83
CA VAL A 109 -25.42 14.30 -9.23
C VAL A 109 -25.34 12.97 -9.96
N GLY A 110 -26.48 12.57 -10.54
CA GLY A 110 -26.60 11.38 -11.36
C GLY A 110 -25.69 11.47 -12.57
N GLN A 111 -24.93 10.40 -12.83
CA GLN A 111 -24.21 10.24 -14.07
C GLN A 111 -24.38 8.80 -14.57
N GLU A 112 -24.56 8.72 -15.88
CA GLU A 112 -25.12 7.61 -16.64
C GLU A 112 -24.33 6.30 -16.56
N ASP A 113 -25.10 5.22 -16.78
CA ASP A 113 -24.72 3.82 -16.79
C ASP A 113 -23.62 3.51 -17.82
N LYS A 114 -22.41 3.32 -17.34
CA LYS A 114 -21.39 2.47 -17.98
C LYS A 114 -21.03 1.31 -17.06
N SER A 115 -20.44 0.26 -17.62
CA SER A 115 -19.97 -0.88 -16.83
C SER A 115 -18.77 -0.49 -15.97
N TRP A 116 -18.65 -1.05 -14.76
CA TRP A 116 -17.47 -0.92 -13.89
C TRP A 116 -16.15 -1.16 -14.65
N ARG A 117 -16.11 -2.12 -15.58
CA ARG A 117 -14.90 -2.43 -16.38
C ARG A 117 -14.36 -1.25 -17.19
N GLU A 118 -15.21 -0.30 -17.55
CA GLU A 118 -14.88 0.78 -18.47
C GLU A 118 -14.43 2.07 -17.77
N ALA A 119 -14.66 2.19 -16.45
CA ALA A 119 -14.51 3.47 -15.72
C ALA A 119 -13.63 3.42 -14.45
N ILE A 120 -13.01 2.29 -14.12
CA ILE A 120 -12.27 2.12 -12.85
C ILE A 120 -10.84 2.66 -12.94
N SER A 121 -10.55 3.64 -12.08
CA SER A 121 -9.17 4.05 -11.78
C SER A 121 -8.44 2.95 -10.99
N PRO A 122 -7.11 2.78 -11.15
CA PRO A 122 -6.34 1.69 -10.55
C PRO A 122 -6.53 1.50 -9.04
N GLU A 123 -6.83 2.58 -8.32
CA GLU A 123 -7.00 2.62 -6.87
C GLU A 123 -8.30 1.95 -6.40
N ARG A 124 -9.37 2.05 -7.19
CA ARG A 124 -10.67 1.44 -6.87
C ARG A 124 -10.64 -0.08 -7.05
N LEU A 125 -9.91 -0.57 -8.04
CA LEU A 125 -9.68 -2.00 -8.28
C LEU A 125 -8.75 -2.61 -7.22
N ALA A 126 -7.75 -1.85 -6.78
CA ALA A 126 -6.88 -2.23 -5.67
C ALA A 126 -7.64 -2.32 -4.34
N LEU A 127 -8.49 -1.33 -4.04
CA LEU A 127 -9.38 -1.33 -2.87
C LEU A 127 -10.28 -2.57 -2.85
N ALA A 128 -10.93 -2.94 -3.95
CA ALA A 128 -11.75 -4.15 -4.05
C ALA A 128 -10.96 -5.45 -3.77
N HIS A 129 -9.70 -5.52 -4.22
CA HIS A 129 -8.82 -6.66 -3.94
C HIS A 129 -8.28 -6.72 -2.52
N VAL A 130 -8.11 -5.58 -1.84
CA VAL A 130 -7.68 -5.49 -0.43
C VAL A 130 -8.80 -5.95 0.50
N LEU A 131 -10.04 -5.64 0.14
CA LEU A 131 -11.20 -5.79 1.02
C LEU A 131 -11.95 -7.10 0.85
N SER A 132 -11.64 -7.86 -0.21
CA SER A 132 -12.20 -9.19 -0.42
C SER A 132 -11.15 -10.25 -0.09
N PRO A 133 -11.24 -10.96 1.06
CA PRO A 133 -10.35 -12.06 1.39
C PRO A 133 -10.56 -13.29 0.48
N VAL A 134 -11.60 -13.27 -0.36
CA VAL A 134 -12.07 -14.46 -1.06
C VAL A 134 -12.31 -14.14 -2.54
N LYS A 135 -11.53 -14.79 -3.42
CA LYS A 135 -11.54 -14.56 -4.88
C LYS A 135 -12.93 -14.63 -5.55
N TRP A 136 -13.91 -15.31 -4.94
CA TRP A 136 -15.29 -15.44 -5.44
C TRP A 136 -16.19 -14.20 -5.29
N ILE A 137 -15.86 -13.22 -4.41
CA ILE A 137 -16.69 -12.01 -4.19
C ILE A 137 -16.36 -10.91 -5.22
N ILE A 138 -15.21 -11.01 -5.90
CA ILE A 138 -14.78 -10.03 -6.90
C ILE A 138 -15.67 -10.09 -8.16
N GLY A 139 -16.14 -11.29 -8.53
CA GLY A 139 -17.10 -11.48 -9.61
C GLY A 139 -18.39 -10.67 -9.45
N PRO A 140 -19.09 -10.70 -8.30
CA PRO A 140 -20.30 -9.90 -8.09
C PRO A 140 -20.08 -8.38 -8.03
N MET A 141 -18.92 -7.89 -7.54
CA MET A 141 -18.66 -6.43 -7.47
C MET A 141 -18.35 -5.80 -8.83
N GLU A 142 -17.78 -6.56 -9.78
CA GLU A 142 -17.55 -6.11 -11.16
C GLU A 142 -18.84 -5.82 -11.93
N ASN A 143 -19.98 -6.31 -11.46
CA ASN A 143 -21.31 -6.16 -12.09
C ASN A 143 -22.20 -5.15 -11.37
N LEU A 144 -21.70 -4.46 -10.33
CA LEU A 144 -22.49 -3.47 -9.63
C LEU A 144 -22.70 -2.21 -10.48
N PRO A 145 -23.86 -1.56 -10.42
CA PRO A 145 -24.09 -0.29 -11.09
C PRO A 145 -23.04 0.76 -10.68
N LEU A 146 -22.57 1.58 -11.62
CA LEU A 146 -21.61 2.66 -11.35
C LEU A 146 -22.12 3.68 -10.33
N SER A 147 -23.44 3.79 -10.15
CA SER A 147 -24.07 4.65 -9.15
C SER A 147 -23.76 4.23 -7.71
N ILE A 148 -23.52 2.93 -7.44
CA ILE A 148 -23.29 2.39 -6.09
C ILE A 148 -21.79 2.23 -5.80
N ALA A 149 -20.96 2.25 -6.84
CA ALA A 149 -19.52 2.04 -6.77
C ALA A 149 -18.75 3.02 -5.86
N PRO A 150 -19.00 4.34 -5.99
CA PRO A 150 -18.29 5.33 -5.20
C PRO A 150 -18.69 5.23 -3.74
N ASP A 151 -19.96 4.92 -3.46
CA ASP A 151 -20.50 4.85 -2.09
C ASP A 151 -19.94 3.64 -1.34
N ILE A 152 -19.88 2.48 -1.99
CA ILE A 152 -19.22 1.29 -1.42
C ILE A 152 -17.73 1.59 -1.20
N ALA A 153 -17.03 2.13 -2.20
CA ALA A 153 -15.62 2.45 -2.07
C ALA A 153 -15.34 3.48 -0.96
N ASN A 154 -16.15 4.53 -0.85
CA ASN A 154 -16.01 5.57 0.16
C ASN A 154 -16.33 5.02 1.55
N THR A 155 -17.38 4.20 1.70
CA THR A 155 -17.70 3.53 2.97
C THR A 155 -16.51 2.68 3.45
N LEU A 156 -15.91 1.91 2.54
CA LEU A 156 -14.76 1.08 2.86
C LEU A 156 -13.51 1.91 3.20
N LEU A 157 -13.25 2.99 2.46
CA LEU A 157 -12.17 3.92 2.80
C LEU A 157 -12.41 4.58 4.16
N HIS A 158 -13.64 4.94 4.47
CA HIS A 158 -14.06 5.52 5.74
C HIS A 158 -13.84 4.53 6.88
N ASP A 159 -14.21 3.26 6.72
CA ASP A 159 -13.95 2.21 7.70
C ASP A 159 -12.45 1.95 7.90
N MET A 160 -11.66 1.97 6.83
CA MET A 160 -10.20 1.86 6.91
C MET A 160 -9.57 3.05 7.64
N LEU A 161 -10.07 4.27 7.43
CA LEU A 161 -9.59 5.48 8.12
C LEU A 161 -10.00 5.48 9.59
N LYS A 162 -11.23 5.09 9.91
CA LYS A 162 -11.67 4.84 11.30
C LYS A 162 -10.83 3.76 11.98
N TYR A 163 -10.48 2.70 11.24
CA TYR A 163 -9.60 1.66 11.76
C TYR A 163 -8.22 2.20 12.17
N LEU A 164 -7.75 3.25 11.50
CA LEU A 164 -6.51 3.98 11.83
C LEU A 164 -6.74 5.22 12.73
N CYS A 165 -7.97 5.44 13.19
CA CYS A 165 -8.38 6.58 14.03
C CYS A 165 -8.08 7.96 13.50
N VAL A 166 -8.32 8.13 12.21
CA VAL A 166 -8.27 9.44 11.58
C VAL A 166 -9.41 10.34 12.06
N ASP A 167 -10.54 9.76 12.48
CA ASP A 167 -11.71 10.47 13.03
C ASP A 167 -11.46 11.12 14.39
N LYS A 168 -10.42 10.69 15.11
CA LYS A 168 -10.10 11.14 16.48
C LYS A 168 -8.69 11.75 16.60
N GLU A 169 -8.13 12.17 15.47
CA GLU A 169 -6.72 12.55 15.32
C GLU A 169 -5.75 11.37 15.51
N VAL A 170 -4.88 11.14 14.53
CA VAL A 170 -3.98 9.98 14.56
C VAL A 170 -2.83 10.22 15.52
N LYS A 171 -2.81 9.51 16.65
CA LYS A 171 -1.71 9.55 17.63
C LYS A 171 -0.78 8.35 17.49
N PHE A 172 0.47 8.63 17.12
CA PHE A 172 1.52 7.64 16.94
C PHE A 172 2.33 7.45 18.22
N ASP A 173 2.57 6.21 18.62
CA ASP A 173 3.52 5.90 19.71
C ASP A 173 4.96 5.85 19.19
N ALA A 174 5.14 5.43 17.95
CA ALA A 174 6.44 5.31 17.31
C ALA A 174 6.29 5.54 15.80
N TRP A 175 7.28 6.21 15.22
CA TRP A 175 7.43 6.36 13.77
C TRP A 175 8.89 6.11 13.39
N ARG A 176 9.16 5.09 12.58
CA ARG A 176 10.52 4.74 12.14
C ARG A 176 10.55 4.57 10.63
N GLN A 177 11.39 5.35 9.97
CA GLN A 177 11.59 5.21 8.53
C GLN A 177 12.55 4.06 8.23
N VAL A 178 12.05 3.02 7.59
CA VAL A 178 12.76 1.76 7.34
C VAL A 178 12.65 1.36 5.87
N TYR A 179 13.54 0.49 5.42
CA TYR A 179 13.41 -0.17 4.12
C TYR A 179 12.81 -1.55 4.29
N THR A 180 11.82 -1.88 3.48
CA THR A 180 11.26 -3.22 3.35
C THR A 180 11.69 -3.81 2.01
N LEU A 181 12.04 -5.09 1.96
CA LEU A 181 12.45 -5.69 0.70
C LEU A 181 11.23 -6.02 -0.16
N LEU A 182 11.20 -5.47 -1.37
CA LEU A 182 10.32 -5.92 -2.44
C LEU A 182 11.02 -6.93 -3.32
N VAL A 183 10.26 -7.95 -3.71
CA VAL A 183 10.64 -8.93 -4.73
C VAL A 183 9.70 -8.73 -5.91
N LEU A 184 10.26 -8.37 -7.06
CA LEU A 184 9.54 -8.05 -8.27
C LEU A 184 9.77 -9.13 -9.33
N ASP A 185 8.69 -9.54 -9.97
CA ASP A 185 8.69 -10.38 -11.17
C ASP A 185 8.11 -9.53 -12.29
N LEU A 186 8.97 -9.01 -13.16
CA LEU A 186 8.57 -8.06 -14.19
C LEU A 186 7.74 -8.75 -15.29
N GLU A 187 8.05 -10.01 -15.62
CA GLU A 187 7.30 -10.80 -16.60
C GLU A 187 5.88 -11.08 -16.13
N LYS A 188 5.73 -11.57 -14.89
CA LYS A 188 4.42 -11.90 -14.31
C LYS A 188 3.71 -10.69 -13.71
N LYS A 189 4.36 -9.53 -13.68
CA LYS A 189 3.86 -8.31 -13.01
C LYS A 189 3.43 -8.58 -11.56
N HIS A 190 4.28 -9.31 -10.83
CA HIS A 190 4.04 -9.66 -9.42
C HIS A 190 5.00 -8.91 -8.49
N ALA A 191 4.49 -8.56 -7.30
CA ALA A 191 5.24 -7.88 -6.26
C ALA A 191 4.96 -8.53 -4.90
N GLU A 192 6.03 -8.92 -4.23
CA GLU A 192 5.98 -9.49 -2.88
C GLU A 192 6.72 -8.59 -1.89
N VAL A 193 6.11 -8.31 -0.75
CA VAL A 193 6.74 -7.66 0.40
C VAL A 193 7.32 -8.74 1.30
N VAL A 194 8.59 -8.60 1.70
CA VAL A 194 9.28 -9.56 2.56
C VAL A 194 9.47 -8.98 3.96
N ILE A 195 8.97 -9.68 4.97
CA ILE A 195 9.07 -9.28 6.38
C ILE A 195 9.37 -10.52 7.22
N GLY A 196 10.54 -10.53 7.86
CA GLY A 196 11.00 -11.66 8.66
C GLY A 196 11.06 -12.94 7.83
N SER A 197 10.26 -13.94 8.22
CA SER A 197 10.17 -15.25 7.55
C SER A 197 9.00 -15.37 6.56
N LYS A 198 8.30 -14.28 6.25
CA LYS A 198 7.11 -14.29 5.40
C LYS A 198 7.29 -13.43 4.15
N LYS A 199 6.70 -13.91 3.06
CA LYS A 199 6.49 -13.15 1.82
C LYS A 199 5.00 -12.93 1.66
N TYR A 200 4.61 -11.69 1.37
CA TYR A 200 3.23 -11.32 1.16
C TYR A 200 3.10 -10.77 -0.24
N ARG A 201 2.34 -11.47 -1.08
CA ARG A 201 1.96 -10.90 -2.37
C ARG A 201 1.08 -9.68 -2.12
N ASN A 202 1.47 -8.52 -2.65
CA ASN A 202 0.76 -7.27 -2.44
C ASN A 202 0.21 -6.75 -3.77
N LYS A 203 -1.07 -7.05 -4.03
CA LYS A 203 -1.75 -6.65 -5.25
C LYS A 203 -1.87 -5.13 -5.43
N VAL A 204 -1.88 -4.36 -4.34
CA VAL A 204 -1.94 -2.89 -4.41
C VAL A 204 -0.61 -2.38 -4.98
N ILE A 205 0.51 -2.87 -4.44
CA ILE A 205 1.85 -2.55 -4.94
C ILE A 205 1.99 -3.00 -6.40
N GLU A 206 1.55 -4.21 -6.76
CA GLU A 206 1.53 -4.68 -8.15
C GLU A 206 0.82 -3.70 -9.07
N ARG A 207 -0.38 -3.25 -8.69
CA ARG A 207 -1.18 -2.34 -9.52
C ARG A 207 -0.53 -0.97 -9.66
N TYR A 208 0.06 -0.41 -8.61
CA TYR A 208 0.74 0.87 -8.74
C TYR A 208 2.03 0.75 -9.53
N ILE A 209 2.88 -0.23 -9.24
CA ILE A 209 4.16 -0.39 -9.94
C ILE A 209 3.93 -0.70 -11.41
N PHE A 210 3.05 -1.66 -11.76
CA PHE A 210 2.90 -2.12 -13.14
C PHE A 210 1.76 -1.44 -13.91
N GLY A 211 0.91 -0.66 -13.23
CA GLY A 211 -0.24 0.03 -13.81
C GLY A 211 -0.10 1.55 -13.87
N ASN A 212 0.84 2.15 -13.14
CA ASN A 212 1.14 3.57 -13.26
C ASN A 212 2.46 3.76 -14.04
N PRO A 213 2.45 4.35 -15.25
CA PRO A 213 3.64 4.49 -16.08
C PRO A 213 4.79 5.25 -15.41
N ASN A 214 4.48 6.26 -14.59
CA ASN A 214 5.49 7.06 -13.90
C ASN A 214 6.18 6.24 -12.80
N VAL A 215 5.40 5.49 -12.02
CA VAL A 215 5.94 4.57 -11.00
C VAL A 215 6.75 3.46 -11.66
N TYR A 216 6.21 2.84 -12.72
CA TYR A 216 6.90 1.76 -13.43
C TYR A 216 8.25 2.21 -13.98
N SER A 217 8.28 3.35 -14.66
CA SER A 217 9.50 3.90 -15.27
C SER A 217 10.56 4.22 -14.22
N ASP A 218 10.18 4.82 -13.10
CA ASP A 218 11.14 5.13 -12.03
C ASP A 218 11.69 3.85 -11.38
N VAL A 219 10.84 2.84 -11.13
CA VAL A 219 11.26 1.53 -10.63
C VAL A 219 12.22 0.83 -11.59
N GLU A 220 11.91 0.81 -12.88
CA GLU A 220 12.76 0.19 -13.90
C GLU A 220 14.12 0.88 -13.98
N ASN A 221 14.15 2.21 -13.93
CA ASN A 221 15.38 2.99 -13.91
C ASN A 221 16.25 2.70 -12.68
N ILE A 222 15.64 2.47 -11.51
CA ILE A 222 16.36 2.09 -10.29
C ILE A 222 16.96 0.68 -10.42
N LEU A 223 16.21 -0.26 -11.01
CA LEU A 223 16.67 -1.65 -11.16
C LEU A 223 17.81 -1.81 -12.18
N ARG A 224 18.01 -0.85 -13.09
CA ARG A 224 19.08 -0.86 -14.09
C ARG A 224 20.40 -0.25 -13.60
N LYS A 225 20.39 0.46 -12.47
CA LYS A 225 21.58 1.07 -11.84
C LYS A 225 22.28 0.07 -10.93
#